data_AF-A0A285MU10-F1
#
_entry.id   AF-A0A285MU10-F1
#
_cell.length_a   1.000
_cell.length_b   1.000
_cell.length_c   1.000
_cell.angle_alpha   90.00
_cell.angle_beta   90.00
_cell.angle_gamma   90.00
#
_symmetry.space_group_name_H-M   'P 1'
#
loop_
_entity.id
_entity.type
_entity.pdbx_description
1 polymer ?
#
loop_
_entity_poly.entity_id
_entity_poly.type
_entity_poly.pdbx_seq_one_letter_code
_entity_poly.pdbx_strand_id
1 'polypeptide(L)'
;MITNTTRRFWYFLLSSFAFLVRYRYFKKWFWLPLLVLFLGFLWPQSMIIPVERANTSSWDKKSFWAYPWGSSVTHKGIDIFADKGTPVIASTHGIVVYTYEGGKGGKSVTVLGPKWQCNLQKADVESIWMRFHFPIFWCQETQQK
;
A
#
# COMPACT_ATOMS: atom_id res chain seq x y z
N MET A 1 26.65 19.49 -23.57
CA MET A 1 26.62 18.92 -24.93
C MET A 1 25.53 17.84 -24.96
N ILE A 2 24.36 18.12 -25.57
CA ILE A 2 23.26 17.16 -25.67
C ILE A 2 23.66 16.08 -26.67
N THR A 3 23.79 14.85 -26.20
CA THR A 3 24.16 13.70 -27.05
C THR A 3 23.05 13.38 -28.05
N ASN A 4 23.42 12.80 -29.21
CA ASN A 4 22.44 12.43 -30.25
C ASN A 4 21.36 11.46 -29.74
N THR A 5 21.68 10.64 -28.74
CA THR A 5 20.73 9.77 -28.04
C THR A 5 19.67 10.56 -27.27
N THR A 6 20.07 11.60 -26.54
CA THR A 6 19.14 12.46 -25.79
C THR A 6 18.18 13.18 -26.74
N ARG A 7 18.67 13.67 -27.88
CA ARG A 7 17.84 14.34 -28.90
C ARG A 7 16.79 13.41 -29.52
N ARG A 8 17.18 12.19 -29.91
CA ARG A 8 16.27 11.19 -30.49
C ARG A 8 15.18 10.75 -29.50
N PHE A 9 15.54 10.61 -28.23
CA PHE A 9 14.58 10.32 -27.17
C PHE A 9 13.50 11.42 -27.07
N TRP A 10 13.90 12.69 -27.03
CA TRP A 10 12.95 13.80 -26.93
C TRP A 10 12.04 13.91 -28.16
N TYR A 11 12.57 13.70 -29.37
CA TYR A 11 11.72 13.69 -30.58
C TYR A 11 10.69 12.56 -30.55
N PHE A 12 11.07 11.36 -30.10
CA PHE A 12 10.15 10.23 -29.97
C PHE A 12 9.08 10.48 -28.90
N LEU A 13 9.48 11.03 -27.75
CA LEU A 13 8.56 11.39 -26.67
C LEU A 13 7.53 12.43 -27.14
N LEU A 14 8.01 13.51 -27.76
CA LEU A 14 7.17 14.62 -28.22
C LEU A 14 6.28 14.22 -29.39
N SER A 15 6.77 13.40 -30.34
CA SER A 15 5.95 12.92 -31.45
C SER A 15 4.87 11.94 -30.99
N SER A 16 5.17 11.07 -30.03
CA SER A 16 4.19 10.17 -29.42
C SER A 16 3.11 10.95 -28.66
N PHE A 17 3.51 11.98 -27.91
CA PHE A 17 2.58 12.87 -27.22
C PHE A 17 1.69 13.65 -28.21
N ALA A 18 2.29 14.22 -29.26
CA ALA A 18 1.55 14.93 -30.30
C ALA A 18 0.58 14.00 -31.05
N PHE A 19 0.97 12.75 -31.31
CA PHE A 19 0.11 11.74 -31.93
C PHE A 19 -1.11 11.40 -31.06
N LEU A 20 -0.90 11.16 -29.75
CA LEU A 20 -1.95 10.90 -28.77
C LEU A 20 -2.94 12.07 -28.64
N VAL A 21 -2.44 13.31 -28.65
CA VAL A 21 -3.28 14.53 -28.55
C VAL A 21 -4.03 14.84 -29.84
N ARG A 22 -3.43 14.53 -31.00
CA ARG A 22 -3.99 14.86 -32.33
C ARG A 22 -5.11 13.92 -32.76
N TYR A 23 -5.09 12.65 -32.33
CA TYR A 23 -6.12 11.69 -32.72
C TYR A 23 -7.38 11.83 -31.83
N ARG A 24 -8.45 12.40 -32.40
CA ARG A 24 -9.74 12.70 -31.71
C ARG A 24 -10.36 11.50 -31.00
N TYR A 25 -10.09 10.29 -31.48
CA TYR A 25 -10.60 9.04 -30.92
C TYR A 25 -9.90 8.68 -29.59
N PHE A 26 -8.56 8.78 -29.54
CA PHE A 26 -7.77 8.53 -28.32
C PHE A 26 -7.95 9.62 -27.27
N LYS A 27 -8.21 10.86 -27.70
CA LYS A 27 -8.45 11.98 -26.78
C LYS A 27 -9.54 11.68 -25.75
N LYS A 28 -10.62 10.97 -26.10
CA LYS A 28 -11.71 10.64 -25.15
C LYS A 28 -11.29 9.57 -24.13
N TRP A 29 -10.58 8.54 -24.58
CA TRP A 29 -10.15 7.43 -23.72
C TRP A 29 -8.93 7.75 -22.85
N PHE A 30 -8.11 8.71 -23.26
CA PHE A 30 -6.93 9.15 -22.50
C PHE A 30 -7.29 9.74 -21.13
N TRP A 31 -8.39 10.49 -21.04
CA TRP A 31 -8.81 11.11 -19.77
C TRP A 31 -9.46 10.13 -18.80
N LEU A 32 -9.97 8.99 -19.29
CA LEU A 32 -10.68 8.02 -18.46
C LEU A 32 -9.80 7.39 -17.36
N PRO A 33 -8.61 6.82 -17.64
CA PRO A 33 -7.73 6.29 -16.59
C PRO A 33 -7.20 7.40 -15.67
N LEU A 34 -6.93 8.60 -16.21
CA LEU A 34 -6.44 9.73 -15.42
C LEU A 34 -7.53 10.21 -14.45
N LEU A 35 -8.78 10.23 -14.88
CA LEU A 35 -9.95 10.52 -14.04
C LEU A 35 -10.15 9.43 -12.98
N VAL A 36 -10.01 8.15 -13.31
CA VAL A 36 -10.08 7.05 -12.32
C VAL A 36 -8.98 7.20 -11.25
N LEU A 37 -7.74 7.48 -11.67
CA LEU A 37 -6.63 7.72 -10.74
C LEU A 37 -6.89 8.94 -9.85
N PHE A 38 -7.37 10.03 -10.44
CA PHE A 38 -7.66 11.28 -9.73
C PHE A 38 -8.81 11.11 -8.74
N LEU A 39 -9.90 10.44 -9.12
CA LEU A 39 -11.00 10.10 -8.22
C LEU A 39 -10.54 9.21 -7.07
N GLY A 40 -9.72 8.19 -7.35
CA GLY A 40 -9.13 7.34 -6.31
C GLY A 40 -8.23 8.12 -5.34
N PHE A 41 -7.57 9.19 -5.81
CA PHE A 41 -6.71 10.05 -4.99
C PHE A 41 -7.50 11.07 -4.16
N LEU A 42 -8.61 11.59 -4.69
CA LEU A 42 -9.48 12.52 -3.98
C LEU A 42 -10.38 11.84 -2.94
N TRP A 43 -10.54 10.52 -3.03
CA TRP A 43 -11.39 9.79 -2.08
C TRP A 43 -10.87 9.93 -0.65
N PRO A 44 -11.71 10.36 0.31
CA PRO A 44 -11.28 10.59 1.68
C PRO A 44 -10.83 9.28 2.33
N GLN A 45 -9.70 9.33 3.01
CA GLN A 45 -9.13 8.20 3.73
C GLN A 45 -9.44 8.32 5.21
N SER A 46 -10.23 7.38 5.74
CA SER A 46 -10.48 7.20 7.16
C SER A 46 -9.69 6.00 7.66
N MET A 47 -8.77 6.20 8.60
CA MET A 47 -8.03 5.10 9.23
C MET A 47 -8.49 4.91 10.68
N ILE A 48 -8.73 3.66 11.03
CA ILE A 48 -9.04 3.21 12.39
C ILE A 48 -8.00 2.18 12.84
N ILE A 49 -7.89 1.99 14.15
CA ILE A 49 -7.07 0.92 14.72
C ILE A 49 -7.75 -0.41 14.38
N PRO A 50 -7.06 -1.35 13.72
CA PRO A 50 -7.66 -2.58 13.16
C PRO A 50 -7.97 -3.65 14.20
N VAL A 51 -8.13 -3.27 15.47
CA VAL A 51 -8.34 -4.17 16.59
C VAL A 51 -9.45 -3.58 17.45
N GLU A 52 -10.51 -4.34 17.67
CA GLU A 52 -11.63 -3.85 18.45
C GLU A 52 -11.16 -3.46 19.86
N ARG A 53 -11.57 -2.26 20.32
CA ARG A 53 -11.25 -1.71 21.66
C ARG A 53 -9.77 -1.42 21.93
N ALA A 54 -8.90 -1.54 20.93
CA ALA A 54 -7.52 -1.10 21.07
C ALA A 54 -7.42 0.43 21.08
N ASN A 55 -6.50 0.93 21.90
CA ASN A 55 -6.21 2.36 22.03
C ASN A 55 -4.69 2.59 21.92
N THR A 56 -4.23 3.83 22.10
CA THR A 56 -2.80 4.18 21.99
C THR A 56 -1.90 3.56 23.06
N SER A 57 -2.46 2.96 24.11
CA SER A 57 -1.72 2.18 25.12
C SER A 57 -1.63 0.69 24.79
N SER A 58 -2.35 0.22 23.76
CA SER A 58 -2.32 -1.16 23.29
C SER A 58 -1.09 -1.51 22.45
N TRP A 59 -0.20 -0.55 22.19
CA TRP A 59 1.04 -0.76 21.45
C TRP A 59 2.24 -0.11 22.16
N ASP A 60 3.42 -0.72 22.03
CA ASP A 60 4.66 -0.18 22.59
C ASP A 60 5.30 0.82 21.60
N LYS A 61 5.56 2.04 22.06
CA LYS A 61 6.27 3.07 21.27
C LYS A 61 7.69 2.64 20.89
N LYS A 62 8.31 1.77 21.69
CA LYS A 62 9.67 1.27 21.46
C LYS A 62 9.76 0.20 20.38
N SER A 63 8.63 -0.42 19.98
CA SER A 63 8.63 -1.41 18.89
C SER A 63 8.61 -0.75 17.50
N PHE A 64 8.22 0.52 17.41
CA PHE A 64 8.15 1.23 16.13
C PHE A 64 9.56 1.47 15.55
N TRP A 65 9.85 0.90 14.38
CA TRP A 65 11.17 0.97 13.74
C TRP A 65 12.31 0.45 14.63
N ALA A 66 11.98 -0.45 15.55
CA ALA A 66 12.96 -1.06 16.44
C ALA A 66 14.00 -1.85 15.68
N TYR A 67 15.25 -1.75 16.14
CA TYR A 67 16.38 -2.53 15.70
C TYR A 67 17.12 -3.06 16.95
N PRO A 68 17.58 -4.32 16.97
CA PRO A 68 17.39 -5.36 15.95
C PRO A 68 16.04 -6.11 16.09
N TRP A 69 15.41 -6.50 14.98
CA TRP A 69 14.11 -7.21 14.97
C TRP A 69 14.14 -8.52 14.19
N GLY A 70 14.80 -9.53 14.76
CA GLY A 70 14.89 -10.88 14.18
C GLY A 70 15.40 -10.88 12.74
N SER A 71 14.78 -11.71 11.88
CA SER A 71 15.17 -11.83 10.46
C SER A 71 14.81 -10.60 9.61
N SER A 72 13.89 -9.74 10.08
CA SER A 72 13.52 -8.51 9.37
C SER A 72 14.55 -7.39 9.56
N VAL A 73 15.50 -7.57 10.50
CA VAL A 73 16.53 -6.60 10.90
C VAL A 73 15.95 -5.36 11.59
N THR A 74 14.94 -4.72 10.99
CA THR A 74 14.17 -3.60 11.54
C THR A 74 12.67 -3.93 11.50
N HIS A 75 11.97 -3.51 12.55
CA HIS A 75 10.53 -3.64 12.62
C HIS A 75 9.80 -2.54 11.83
N LYS A 76 9.19 -2.87 10.69
CA LYS A 76 8.57 -1.89 9.77
C LYS A 76 7.05 -1.73 10.00
N GLY A 77 6.56 -1.97 11.20
CA GLY A 77 5.14 -1.96 11.54
C GLY A 77 4.84 -1.49 12.96
N ILE A 78 3.58 -1.61 13.35
CA ILE A 78 3.09 -1.38 14.72
C ILE A 78 2.48 -2.69 15.23
N ASP A 79 2.83 -3.02 16.47
CA ASP A 79 2.36 -4.23 17.15
C ASP A 79 1.27 -3.85 18.12
N ILE A 80 0.08 -4.35 17.86
CA ILE A 80 -1.09 -4.11 18.68
C ILE A 80 -1.37 -5.39 19.47
N PHE A 81 -1.28 -5.28 20.80
CA PHE A 81 -1.54 -6.38 21.71
C PHE A 81 -3.01 -6.35 22.14
N ALA A 82 -3.67 -7.50 22.07
CA ALA A 82 -5.06 -7.68 22.47
C ALA A 82 -5.32 -9.13 22.91
N ASP A 83 -6.39 -9.33 23.67
CA ASP A 83 -6.78 -10.66 24.13
C ASP A 83 -7.15 -11.57 22.97
N LYS A 84 -6.87 -12.87 23.11
CA LYS A 84 -7.19 -13.88 22.11
C LYS A 84 -8.69 -13.89 21.82
N GLY A 85 -9.04 -13.85 20.54
CA GLY A 85 -10.43 -13.80 20.09
C GLY A 85 -10.98 -12.40 19.89
N THR A 86 -10.18 -11.35 20.14
CA THR A 86 -10.55 -9.98 19.79
C THR A 86 -10.71 -9.85 18.27
N PRO A 87 -11.86 -9.35 17.77
CA PRO A 87 -12.07 -9.16 16.35
C PRO A 87 -11.06 -8.19 15.73
N VAL A 88 -10.53 -8.60 14.57
CA VAL A 88 -9.67 -7.76 13.72
C VAL A 88 -10.54 -7.15 12.63
N ILE A 89 -10.60 -5.83 12.59
CA ILE A 89 -11.39 -5.07 11.62
C ILE A 89 -10.46 -4.39 10.62
N ALA A 90 -10.96 -4.10 9.42
CA ALA A 90 -10.15 -3.39 8.44
C ALA A 90 -9.82 -1.97 8.92
N SER A 91 -8.55 -1.58 8.90
CA SER A 91 -8.14 -0.21 9.25
C SER A 91 -8.70 0.86 8.35
N THR A 92 -9.06 0.51 7.10
CA THR A 92 -9.65 1.43 6.14
C THR A 92 -10.70 0.71 5.33
N HIS A 93 -11.65 1.47 4.80
CA HIS A 93 -12.51 0.99 3.72
C HIS A 93 -11.64 0.68 2.50
N GLY A 94 -11.95 -0.39 1.78
CA GLY A 94 -11.16 -0.81 0.64
C GLY A 94 -11.52 -2.19 0.11
N ILE A 95 -10.74 -2.66 -0.85
CA ILE A 95 -10.91 -3.96 -1.50
C ILE A 95 -9.83 -4.89 -0.97
N VAL A 96 -10.20 -6.11 -0.56
CA VAL A 96 -9.22 -7.15 -0.23
C VAL A 96 -8.53 -7.59 -1.51
N VAL A 97 -7.21 -7.37 -1.59
CA VAL A 97 -6.40 -7.71 -2.78
C VAL A 97 -5.57 -8.97 -2.56
N TYR A 98 -5.34 -9.37 -1.31
CA TYR A 98 -4.54 -10.55 -0.98
C TYR A 98 -4.87 -11.09 0.41
N THR A 99 -4.87 -12.42 0.54
CA THR A 99 -4.98 -13.14 1.81
C THR A 99 -3.93 -14.23 1.86
N TYR A 100 -3.31 -14.43 3.02
CA TYR A 100 -2.30 -15.45 3.22
C TYR A 100 -2.36 -16.02 4.63
N GLU A 101 -2.14 -17.33 4.75
CA GLU A 101 -2.11 -18.06 6.01
C GLU A 101 -0.81 -18.87 6.06
N GLY A 102 0.06 -18.55 7.02
CA GLY A 102 1.31 -19.27 7.25
C GLY A 102 2.50 -18.38 7.65
N GLY A 103 3.66 -19.01 7.85
CA GLY A 103 4.89 -18.33 8.26
C GLY A 103 4.87 -17.76 9.68
N LYS A 104 5.88 -16.96 10.01
CA LYS A 104 6.09 -16.38 11.36
C LYS A 104 5.00 -15.38 11.81
N GLY A 105 4.11 -14.96 10.91
CA GLY A 105 3.11 -13.93 11.18
C GLY A 105 1.67 -14.41 11.09
N GLY A 106 1.45 -15.73 11.04
CA GLY A 106 0.11 -16.32 11.04
C GLY A 106 -0.76 -15.93 9.85
N LYS A 107 -1.95 -15.40 10.13
CA LYS A 107 -2.93 -15.00 9.11
C LYS A 107 -2.72 -13.55 8.70
N SER A 108 -2.80 -13.25 7.41
CA SER A 108 -2.61 -11.90 6.89
C SER A 108 -3.58 -11.55 5.77
N VAL A 109 -3.98 -10.28 5.74
CA VAL A 109 -4.91 -9.71 4.76
C VAL A 109 -4.37 -8.35 4.31
N THR A 110 -4.32 -8.13 3.00
CA THR A 110 -3.96 -6.85 2.40
C THR A 110 -5.20 -6.19 1.80
N VAL A 111 -5.46 -4.95 2.22
CA VAL A 111 -6.58 -4.13 1.75
C VAL A 111 -6.06 -2.95 0.95
N LEU A 112 -6.54 -2.80 -0.29
CA LEU A 112 -6.33 -1.62 -1.11
C LEU A 112 -7.37 -0.55 -0.76
N GLY A 113 -6.93 0.53 -0.13
CA GLY A 113 -7.77 1.64 0.30
C GLY A 113 -7.69 2.87 -0.62
N PRO A 114 -8.32 3.98 -0.20
CA PRO A 114 -8.25 5.27 -0.87
C PRO A 114 -6.80 5.72 -1.14
N LYS A 115 -6.61 6.58 -2.13
CA LYS A 115 -5.28 7.03 -2.59
C LYS A 115 -4.36 5.90 -3.07
N TRP A 116 -4.94 4.75 -3.45
CA TRP A 116 -4.21 3.57 -3.93
C TRP A 116 -3.19 3.04 -2.92
N GLN A 117 -3.49 3.18 -1.62
CA GLN A 117 -2.63 2.71 -0.54
C GLN A 117 -2.98 1.28 -0.14
N CYS A 118 -1.95 0.44 0.01
CA CYS A 118 -2.12 -0.92 0.51
C CYS A 118 -1.85 -0.96 2.01
N ASN A 119 -2.82 -1.48 2.76
CA ASN A 119 -2.74 -1.69 4.20
C ASN A 119 -2.67 -3.18 4.47
N LEU A 120 -1.54 -3.64 4.99
CA LEU A 120 -1.33 -5.04 5.37
C LEU A 120 -1.63 -5.20 6.86
N GLN A 121 -2.48 -6.16 7.17
CA GLN A 121 -2.90 -6.53 8.52
C GLN A 121 -2.54 -7.99 8.74
N LYS A 122 -1.82 -8.29 9.81
CA LYS A 122 -1.52 -9.66 10.23
C LYS A 122 -2.11 -9.91 11.60
N ALA A 123 -2.72 -11.06 11.80
CA ALA A 123 -3.26 -11.49 13.07
C ALA A 123 -2.62 -12.83 13.45
N ASP A 124 -1.93 -12.83 14.58
CA ASP A 124 -1.48 -14.04 15.27
C ASP A 124 -2.15 -14.11 16.65
N VAL A 125 -2.12 -15.29 17.27
CA VAL A 125 -2.81 -15.65 18.51
C VAL A 125 -2.45 -14.74 19.69
N GLU A 126 -1.33 -14.01 19.62
CA GLU A 126 -0.82 -13.11 20.66
C GLU A 126 -0.65 -11.65 20.21
N SER A 127 -0.66 -11.34 18.91
CA SER A 127 -0.35 -9.98 18.41
C SER A 127 -0.84 -9.72 16.99
N ILE A 128 -1.19 -8.46 16.72
CA ILE A 128 -1.62 -7.98 15.39
C ILE A 128 -0.62 -6.97 14.86
N TRP A 129 -0.14 -7.18 13.63
CA TRP A 129 0.91 -6.39 13.00
C TRP A 129 0.31 -5.56 11.85
N MET A 130 0.54 -4.25 11.85
CA MET A 130 0.12 -3.37 10.77
C MET A 130 1.30 -2.80 10.01
N ARG A 131 1.30 -2.91 8.67
CA ARG A 131 2.27 -2.29 7.77
C ARG A 131 1.56 -1.35 6.79
N PHE A 132 1.96 -0.08 6.80
CA PHE A 132 1.51 0.93 5.85
C PHE A 132 2.45 0.98 4.65
N HIS A 133 1.90 0.91 3.43
CA HIS A 133 2.66 1.08 2.19
C HIS A 133 2.14 2.31 1.42
N PHE A 134 3.04 3.25 1.11
CA PHE A 134 2.78 4.51 0.38
C PHE A 134 3.77 4.64 -0.80
N PRO A 135 3.38 5.15 -1.98
CA PRO A 135 2.42 4.51 -2.88
C PRO A 135 3.05 4.09 -4.25
N ILE A 136 2.30 3.24 -4.97
CA ILE A 136 2.25 2.98 -6.44
C ILE A 136 2.94 1.72 -7.02
N PHE A 137 4.06 1.18 -6.53
CA PHE A 137 4.65 -0.01 -7.19
C PHE A 137 5.27 -1.02 -6.21
N TRP A 138 4.46 -1.73 -5.44
CA TRP A 138 4.68 -3.13 -5.03
C TRP A 138 3.65 -3.53 -3.98
N CYS A 139 2.60 -4.25 -4.38
CA CYS A 139 1.66 -4.87 -3.43
C CYS A 139 2.16 -6.23 -2.90
N GLN A 140 3.31 -6.71 -3.39
CA GLN A 140 3.97 -7.91 -2.86
C GLN A 140 5.39 -7.59 -2.43
N GLU A 141 5.59 -7.59 -1.12
CA GLU A 141 6.86 -8.00 -0.56
C GLU A 141 6.56 -9.11 0.43
N THR A 142 6.32 -10.31 -0.10
CA THR A 142 6.36 -11.56 0.66
C THR A 142 7.80 -11.75 1.13
N GLN A 143 8.13 -11.20 2.29
CA GLN A 143 9.36 -11.53 3.00
C GLN A 143 9.20 -12.94 3.58
N GLN A 144 9.50 -13.93 2.74
CA GLN A 144 9.66 -15.34 3.09
C GLN A 144 11.06 -15.78 2.62
N LYS A 145 12.07 -15.43 3.41
CA LYS A 145 13.13 -16.33 3.87
C LYS A 145 13.81 -15.73 5.09
#